data_AF-A0A359CDG7-F1
#
_entry.id   AF-A0A359CDG7-F1
#
_cell.length_a   1.000
_cell.length_b   1.000
_cell.length_c   1.000
_cell.angle_alpha   90.00
_cell.angle_beta   90.00
_cell.angle_gamma   90.00
#
_symmetry.space_group_name_H-M   'P 1'
#
loop_
_entity.id
_entity.type
_entity.pdbx_description
1 polymer ?
#
loop_
_entity_poly.entity_id
_entity_poly.type
_entity_poly.pdbx_seq_one_letter_code
_entity_poly.pdbx_strand_id
1 'polypeptide(L)'
;MSIKNDIKMKKLIVKILSKFLELRTRYRANLSHFRRAVRRAERLAAGNGAMKGKRTYVYFLGGKYRTFNRKDIQRLKKAGIIKQHITLEKLSRICLYDTQTKVNSHPQFKYAKL
;
A
#
# COMPACT_ATOMS: atom_id res chain seq x y z
N MET A 1 16.99 -41.25 -5.95
CA MET A 1 15.91 -40.38 -5.40
C MET A 1 15.11 -39.83 -6.57
N SER A 2 13.83 -40.17 -6.72
CA SER A 2 13.05 -39.96 -7.96
C SER A 2 12.76 -38.48 -8.25
N ILE A 3 12.98 -38.04 -9.49
CA ILE A 3 12.71 -36.67 -10.01
C ILE A 3 11.30 -36.19 -9.66
N LYS A 4 10.32 -37.11 -9.61
CA LYS A 4 8.93 -36.81 -9.23
C LYS A 4 8.80 -36.31 -7.78
N ASN A 5 9.62 -36.80 -6.86
CA ASN A 5 9.58 -36.39 -5.44
C ASN A 5 10.16 -34.99 -5.25
N ASP A 6 11.20 -34.64 -6.01
CA ASP A 6 11.83 -33.32 -5.95
C ASP A 6 10.89 -32.21 -6.48
N ILE A 7 10.17 -32.48 -7.57
CA ILE A 7 9.14 -31.57 -8.10
C ILE A 7 7.99 -31.38 -7.08
N LYS A 8 7.60 -32.45 -6.37
CA LYS A 8 6.53 -32.41 -5.37
C LYS A 8 6.93 -31.58 -4.13
N MET A 9 8.18 -31.72 -3.66
CA MET A 9 8.73 -30.89 -2.59
C MET A 9 8.79 -29.41 -2.97
N LYS A 10 9.30 -29.07 -4.16
CA LYS A 10 9.36 -27.67 -4.62
C LYS A 10 7.98 -27.01 -4.65
N LYS A 11 6.96 -27.74 -5.14
CA LYS A 11 5.56 -27.26 -5.11
C LYS A 11 5.03 -27.05 -3.69
N LEU A 12 5.38 -27.92 -2.75
CA LEU A 12 4.97 -27.79 -1.35
C LEU A 12 5.63 -26.57 -0.68
N ILE A 13 6.93 -26.36 -0.89
CA ILE A 13 7.67 -25.21 -0.37
C ILE A 13 7.06 -23.90 -0.90
N VAL A 14 6.76 -23.82 -2.20
CA VAL A 14 6.12 -22.63 -2.79
C VAL A 14 4.75 -22.38 -2.18
N LYS A 15 3.94 -23.43 -1.95
CA LYS A 15 2.62 -23.28 -1.28
C LYS A 15 2.76 -22.75 0.14
N ILE A 16 3.71 -23.28 0.92
CA ILE A 16 3.97 -22.84 2.30
C ILE A 16 4.42 -21.37 2.30
N LEU A 17 5.40 -21.00 1.47
CA LEU A 17 5.88 -19.62 1.35
C LEU A 17 4.75 -18.65 0.94
N SER A 18 3.91 -19.06 -0.01
CA SER A 18 2.74 -18.29 -0.43
C SER A 18 1.78 -18.05 0.73
N LYS A 19 1.59 -19.05 1.61
CA LYS A 19 0.70 -18.94 2.76
C LYS A 19 1.26 -18.05 3.87
N PHE A 20 2.57 -18.09 4.10
CA PHE A 20 3.25 -17.11 4.98
C PHE A 20 3.17 -15.69 4.42
N LEU A 21 3.33 -15.51 3.10
CA LEU A 21 3.15 -14.22 2.43
C LEU A 21 1.72 -13.69 2.60
N GLU A 22 0.71 -14.54 2.40
CA GLU A 22 -0.72 -14.22 2.57
C GLU A 22 -1.07 -13.87 4.01
N LEU A 23 -0.59 -14.64 4.99
CA LEU A 23 -0.77 -14.33 6.40
C LEU A 23 -0.12 -12.99 6.75
N ARG A 24 1.12 -12.77 6.30
CA ARG A 24 1.85 -11.52 6.52
C ARG A 24 1.14 -10.33 5.89
N THR A 25 0.58 -10.46 4.69
CA THR A 25 -0.21 -9.39 4.07
C THR A 25 -1.52 -9.15 4.82
N ARG A 26 -2.24 -10.19 5.26
CA ARG A 26 -3.44 -10.05 6.11
C ARG A 26 -3.17 -9.31 7.42
N TYR A 27 -2.15 -9.72 8.18
CA TYR A 27 -1.83 -9.09 9.47
C TYR A 27 -1.32 -7.65 9.31
N ARG A 28 -0.59 -7.36 8.22
CA ARG A 28 -0.12 -5.99 7.96
C ARG A 28 -1.16 -5.09 7.29
N ALA A 29 -2.20 -5.67 6.69
CA ALA A 29 -3.36 -4.97 6.15
C ALA A 29 -4.45 -4.74 7.22
N ASN A 30 -4.06 -4.62 8.49
CA ASN A 30 -4.99 -4.36 9.58
C ASN A 30 -5.43 -2.88 9.58
N LEU A 31 -6.72 -2.65 9.78
CA LEU A 31 -7.39 -1.37 9.97
C LEU A 31 -6.65 -0.40 10.91
N SER A 32 -6.04 -0.88 12.00
CA SER A 32 -5.29 -0.02 12.95
C SER A 32 -4.10 0.68 12.26
N HIS A 33 -3.33 -0.06 11.46
CA HIS A 33 -2.20 0.51 10.72
C HIS A 33 -2.66 1.45 9.61
N PHE A 34 -3.77 1.10 8.96
CA PHE A 34 -4.41 1.98 7.98
C PHE A 34 -4.84 3.30 8.63
N ARG A 35 -5.56 3.27 9.77
CA ARG A 35 -5.95 4.46 10.53
C ARG A 35 -4.75 5.31 10.94
N ARG A 36 -3.62 4.69 11.31
CA ARG A 36 -2.37 5.41 11.60
C ARG A 36 -1.81 6.10 10.35
N ALA A 37 -1.87 5.45 9.19
CA ALA A 37 -1.43 6.03 7.93
C ALA A 37 -2.34 7.17 7.46
N VAL A 38 -3.66 7.05 7.61
CA VAL A 38 -4.64 8.13 7.33
C VAL A 38 -4.36 9.34 8.21
N ARG A 39 -4.22 9.15 9.53
CA ARG A 39 -3.86 10.25 10.46
C ARG A 39 -2.54 10.93 10.09
N ARG A 40 -1.57 10.16 9.59
CA ARG A 40 -0.31 10.71 9.09
C ARG A 40 -0.52 11.49 7.80
N ALA A 41 -1.33 11.00 6.87
CA ALA A 41 -1.66 11.69 5.63
C ALA A 41 -2.37 13.01 5.90
N GLU A 42 -3.37 13.02 6.79
CA GLU A 42 -4.06 14.24 7.24
C GLU A 42 -3.11 15.24 7.89
N ARG A 43 -2.20 14.78 8.77
CA ARG A 43 -1.17 15.66 9.34
C ARG A 43 -0.22 16.25 8.30
N LEU A 44 0.17 15.47 7.30
CA LEU A 44 1.02 15.94 6.20
C LEU A 44 0.28 16.94 5.31
N ALA A 45 -1.00 16.70 5.04
CA ALA A 45 -1.85 17.62 4.26
C ALA A 45 -2.16 18.91 5.02
N ALA A 46 -2.36 18.82 6.35
CA ALA A 46 -2.62 19.95 7.22
C ALA A 46 -1.37 20.78 7.57
N GLY A 47 -0.16 20.32 7.22
CA GLY A 47 1.12 20.82 7.74
C GLY A 47 1.38 22.33 7.63
N ASN A 48 2.54 22.78 8.13
CA ASN A 48 2.94 24.19 8.13
C ASN A 48 3.91 24.51 6.98
N GLY A 49 3.91 25.75 6.49
CA GLY A 49 4.84 26.23 5.45
C GLY A 49 4.65 25.54 4.09
N ALA A 50 5.75 25.19 3.41
CA ALA A 50 5.74 24.68 2.03
C ALA A 50 5.01 23.34 1.81
N MET A 51 4.60 22.63 2.87
CA MET A 51 3.82 21.38 2.79
C MET A 51 2.31 21.56 3.02
N LYS A 52 1.88 22.76 3.44
CA LYS A 52 0.48 23.08 3.75
C LYS A 52 -0.43 22.85 2.53
N GLY A 53 -1.56 22.18 2.74
CA GLY A 53 -2.59 21.95 1.72
C GLY A 53 -2.22 20.95 0.63
N LYS A 54 -1.10 20.21 0.77
CA LYS A 54 -0.72 19.23 -0.24
C LYS A 54 -1.52 17.95 -0.13
N ARG A 55 -2.20 17.61 -1.23
CA ARG A 55 -2.87 16.32 -1.41
C ARG A 55 -1.90 15.16 -1.16
N THR A 56 -2.27 14.31 -0.21
CA THR A 56 -1.51 13.14 0.21
C THR A 56 -2.38 11.90 0.04
N TYR A 57 -1.76 10.82 -0.41
CA TYR A 57 -2.41 9.56 -0.75
C TYR A 57 -1.90 8.45 0.16
N VAL A 58 -2.77 7.53 0.54
CA VAL A 58 -2.41 6.31 1.30
C VAL A 58 -2.52 5.11 0.37
N TYR A 59 -1.44 4.33 0.28
CA TYR A 59 -1.36 3.10 -0.48
C TYR A 59 -0.91 1.95 0.41
N PHE A 60 -1.28 0.72 0.05
CA PHE A 60 -0.70 -0.48 0.67
C PHE A 60 0.36 -1.08 -0.26
N LEU A 61 1.64 -0.77 -0.01
CA LEU A 61 2.76 -1.20 -0.86
C LEU A 61 3.85 -1.90 -0.03
N GLY A 62 4.35 -3.02 -0.54
CA GLY A 62 5.38 -3.82 0.15
C GLY A 62 4.91 -4.37 1.50
N GLY A 63 3.60 -4.64 1.61
CA GLY A 63 2.97 -5.10 2.85
C GLY A 63 2.96 -4.06 3.96
N LYS A 64 2.98 -2.76 3.67
CA LYS A 64 2.82 -1.68 4.65
C LYS A 64 1.96 -0.56 4.06
N TYR A 65 1.18 0.12 4.90
CA TYR A 65 0.55 1.37 4.51
C TYR A 65 1.60 2.47 4.39
N ARG A 66 1.63 3.14 3.25
CA ARG A 66 2.55 4.22 2.95
C ARG A 66 1.78 5.46 2.53
N THR A 67 2.24 6.61 3.00
CA THR A 67 1.69 7.92 2.67
C THR A 67 2.62 8.61 1.68
N PHE A 68 2.11 9.02 0.53
CA PHE A 68 2.89 9.73 -0.48
C PHE A 68 2.15 10.96 -0.97
N ASN A 69 2.88 12.03 -1.24
CA ASN A 69 2.40 13.15 -2.03
C ASN A 69 2.87 13.02 -3.50
N ARG A 70 2.45 13.94 -4.36
CA ARG A 70 2.85 13.94 -5.79
C ARG A 70 4.37 13.98 -6.00
N LYS A 71 5.10 14.75 -5.19
CA LYS A 71 6.57 14.86 -5.28
C LYS A 71 7.26 13.55 -4.87
N ASP A 72 6.73 12.86 -3.86
CA ASP A 72 7.22 11.56 -3.43
C ASP A 72 7.02 10.53 -4.55
N ILE A 73 5.84 10.50 -5.17
CA ILE A 73 5.56 9.61 -6.32
C ILE A 73 6.54 9.90 -7.47
N GLN A 74 6.78 11.17 -7.80
CA GLN A 74 7.77 11.55 -8.81
C GLN A 74 9.19 11.11 -8.43
N ARG A 75 9.58 11.25 -7.16
CA ARG A 75 10.88 10.79 -6.67
C ARG A 75 11.01 9.27 -6.78
N LEU A 76 9.97 8.52 -6.43
CA LEU A 76 9.93 7.06 -6.55
C LEU A 76 10.02 6.60 -8.01
N LYS A 77 9.41 7.34 -8.94
CA LYS A 77 9.57 7.09 -10.39
C LYS A 77 10.99 7.33 -10.86
N LYS A 78 11.60 8.45 -10.45
CA LYS A 78 13.00 8.77 -10.78
C LYS A 78 13.97 7.74 -10.21
N ALA A 79 13.70 7.24 -9.00
CA ALA A 79 14.48 6.19 -8.34
C ALA A 79 14.24 4.77 -8.90
N GLY A 80 13.36 4.59 -9.90
CA GLY A 80 13.05 3.29 -10.48
C GLY A 80 12.22 2.34 -9.59
N ILE A 81 11.74 2.82 -8.42
CA ILE A 81 10.92 2.01 -7.49
C ILE A 81 9.51 1.79 -8.06
N ILE A 82 8.99 2.78 -8.78
CA ILE A 82 7.72 2.69 -9.51
C ILE A 82 8.02 2.84 -11.00
N LYS A 83 7.42 2.00 -11.85
CA LYS A 83 7.61 2.10 -13.30
C LYS A 83 7.28 3.52 -13.79
N GLN A 84 8.14 4.11 -14.61
CA GLN A 84 8.01 5.51 -15.04
C GLN A 84 6.68 5.78 -15.76
N HIS A 85 6.21 4.82 -16.58
CA HIS A 85 4.97 4.89 -17.36
C HIS A 85 3.68 4.72 -16.53
N ILE A 86 3.76 4.44 -15.23
CA ILE A 86 2.55 4.35 -14.39
C ILE A 86 1.98 5.76 -14.21
N THR A 87 0.80 6.02 -14.76
CA THR A 87 0.10 7.31 -14.59
C THR A 87 -0.46 7.45 -13.17
N LEU A 88 -0.72 8.69 -12.74
CA LEU A 88 -1.38 8.95 -11.45
C LEU A 88 -2.77 8.30 -11.40
N GLU A 89 -3.47 8.23 -12.52
CA GLU A 89 -4.77 7.57 -12.64
C GLU A 89 -4.67 6.04 -12.42
N LYS A 90 -3.60 5.39 -12.89
CA LYS A 90 -3.35 3.98 -12.56
C LYS A 90 -3.06 3.80 -11.06
N LEU A 91 -2.38 4.76 -10.44
CA LEU A 91 -2.16 4.76 -8.98
C LEU A 91 -3.44 5.03 -8.20
N SER A 92 -4.34 5.90 -8.68
CA SER A 92 -5.57 6.23 -7.95
C SER A 92 -6.48 5.00 -7.76
N ARG A 93 -6.47 4.04 -8.70
CA ARG A 93 -7.20 2.76 -8.58
C ARG A 93 -6.77 1.90 -7.40
N ILE A 94 -5.52 2.02 -6.96
CA ILE A 94 -4.97 1.30 -5.80
C ILE A 94 -4.80 2.21 -4.57
N CYS A 95 -5.28 3.46 -4.66
CA CYS A 95 -5.30 4.40 -3.56
C CYS A 95 -6.38 3.97 -2.55
N LEU A 96 -6.00 3.88 -1.29
CA LEU A 96 -6.90 3.47 -0.21
C LEU A 96 -7.51 4.68 0.51
N TYR A 97 -6.81 5.81 0.49
CA TYR A 97 -7.29 7.06 1.06
C TYR A 97 -6.63 8.25 0.40
N ASP A 98 -7.42 9.29 0.16
CA ASP A 98 -6.98 10.54 -0.43
C ASP A 98 -7.40 11.70 0.45
N THR A 99 -6.46 12.53 0.89
CA THR A 99 -6.77 13.66 1.79
C THR A 99 -7.63 14.74 1.14
N GLN A 100 -7.70 14.82 -0.20
CA GLN A 100 -8.55 15.80 -0.89
C GLN A 100 -10.01 15.35 -0.94
N THR A 101 -10.27 14.12 -1.38
CA THR A 101 -11.64 13.61 -1.52
C THR A 101 -12.16 12.99 -0.22
N LYS A 102 -11.26 12.66 0.71
CA LYS A 102 -11.52 11.92 1.96
C LYS A 102 -12.23 10.58 1.74
N VAL A 103 -12.20 10.07 0.51
CA VAL A 103 -12.78 8.78 0.16
C VAL A 103 -11.88 7.68 0.67
N ASN A 104 -12.49 6.68 1.30
CA ASN A 104 -11.81 5.56 1.90
C ASN A 104 -12.23 4.25 1.22
N SER A 105 -11.30 3.65 0.50
CA SER A 105 -11.52 2.42 -0.28
C SER A 105 -10.98 1.18 0.44
N HIS A 106 -10.64 1.29 1.73
CA HIS A 106 -10.09 0.15 2.46
C HIS A 106 -11.17 -0.93 2.70
N PRO A 107 -10.90 -2.23 2.42
CA PRO A 107 -11.93 -3.27 2.44
C PRO A 107 -12.66 -3.42 3.78
N GLN A 108 -11.92 -3.31 4.88
CA GLN A 108 -12.47 -3.37 6.24
C GLN A 108 -13.16 -2.06 6.68
N PHE A 109 -13.06 -0.99 5.89
CA PHE A 109 -13.59 0.32 6.22
C PHE A 109 -15.04 0.50 5.78
N LYS A 110 -15.52 -0.33 4.84
CA LYS A 110 -16.91 -0.31 4.38
C LYS A 110 -17.93 -0.44 5.53
N TYR A 111 -17.49 -0.94 6.68
CA TYR A 111 -18.31 -1.19 7.87
C TYR A 111 -17.91 -0.37 9.11
N ALA A 112 -16.87 0.47 9.05
CA ALA A 112 -16.36 1.19 10.22
C ALA A 112 -16.45 2.71 10.00
N LYS A 113 -17.32 3.39 10.77
CA LYS A 113 -17.33 4.86 10.84
C LYS A 113 -16.01 5.36 11.46
N LEU A 114 -15.53 6.50 10.96
CA LEU A 114 -14.33 7.22 11.45
C LEU A 114 -14.57 7.80 12.83
#